data_AF-A0A3A4WLZ3-F1
#
_entry.id   AF-A0A3A4WLZ3-F1
#
_cell.length_a   1.000
_cell.length_b   1.000
_cell.length_c   1.000
_cell.angle_alpha   90.00
_cell.angle_beta   90.00
_cell.angle_gamma   90.00
#
_symmetry.space_group_name_H-M   'P 1'
#
loop_
_entity.id
_entity.type
_entity.pdbx_description
1 polymer ?
#
loop_
_entity_poly.entity_id
_entity_poly.type
_entity_poly.pdbx_seq_one_letter_code
_entity_poly.pdbx_strand_id
1 'polypeptide(L)'
;MEKITVLMLLHKFQEWVKKGSIQFLPKRSEEQQTILKLLNDLIPDFEAASKMKGGLSANLDWYDTHMKGRDLWHGLVSASLNTIDHDSKGNSDLFKYLEKATLFEDVLYGLEPYYRDHTLHSIWVYFIGEYILREHLSSVHDNLNWYLYNSFEKEEASYKKDLIRSARKKEQYIREQVNQKRDAIWCIMALCHDLGYSPAKLDKINDRVRDVIEFFDLPSFKQVGYSLDVDHQYLISQVLELMAMDVTIVPSENYRDEVVDTDEKVKIRCYRDDSTYWRLCRALEKRQHGILSAYILYKLVGLFAESWVRGTGEEWGLEDEEALDNIIRGDILFAIAQHEFDFAHMGQIGSLADLLFIADELEEFSRFGRQMLTRKYSDTTADTAIKFTPKNPKQGDDVEIDILYDYDTSRSLNDYFDFFWRKAQRLCTVYSLDLDSSEKYCAITRVKMTVKQNRNEFYFEIRKGDENKNKGYLPGTQIGENKYEKNEYILSCRDDQIDVHTKNGKEDLKIWCKHAHEN
;
A
#
# COMPACT_ATOMS: atom_id res chain seq x y z
N MET A 1 -12.90 -15.27 12.31
CA MET A 1 -12.66 -14.42 11.13
C MET A 1 -12.47 -15.36 9.96
N GLU A 2 -12.97 -15.00 8.78
CA GLU A 2 -12.76 -15.82 7.57
C GLU A 2 -11.29 -15.71 7.14
N LYS A 3 -10.63 -16.84 6.87
CA LYS A 3 -9.25 -16.85 6.38
C LYS A 3 -9.21 -16.45 4.91
N ILE A 4 -8.29 -15.57 4.58
CA ILE A 4 -8.02 -15.14 3.21
C ILE A 4 -7.12 -16.19 2.56
N THR A 5 -7.56 -16.72 1.42
CA THR A 5 -6.81 -17.69 0.62
C THR A 5 -6.82 -17.28 -0.85
N VAL A 6 -5.79 -17.70 -1.61
CA VAL A 6 -5.67 -17.40 -3.04
C VAL A 6 -6.92 -17.82 -3.82
N LEU A 7 -7.42 -19.04 -3.60
CA LEU A 7 -8.61 -19.55 -4.28
C LEU A 7 -9.87 -18.75 -3.92
N MET A 8 -10.05 -18.39 -2.65
CA MET A 8 -11.17 -17.55 -2.22
C MET A 8 -11.15 -16.21 -2.96
N LEU A 9 -9.99 -15.56 -3.03
CA LEU A 9 -9.82 -14.27 -3.70
C LEU A 9 -10.08 -14.38 -5.21
N LEU A 10 -9.51 -15.39 -5.88
CA LEU A 10 -9.71 -15.61 -7.31
C LEU A 10 -11.20 -15.85 -7.64
N HIS A 11 -11.90 -16.68 -6.87
CA HIS A 11 -13.32 -16.93 -7.10
C HIS A 11 -14.18 -15.69 -6.85
N LYS A 12 -13.93 -14.95 -5.75
CA LYS A 12 -14.65 -13.71 -5.46
C LYS A 12 -14.43 -12.67 -6.56
N PHE A 13 -13.18 -12.48 -6.98
CA PHE A 13 -12.86 -11.56 -8.06
C PHE A 13 -13.53 -11.99 -9.38
N GLN A 14 -13.46 -13.27 -9.74
CA GLN A 14 -14.13 -13.80 -10.93
C GLN A 14 -15.65 -13.57 -10.87
N GLU A 15 -16.29 -13.72 -9.71
CA GLU A 15 -17.70 -13.40 -9.53
C GLU A 15 -18.01 -11.92 -9.75
N TRP A 16 -17.20 -11.01 -9.19
CA TRP A 16 -17.38 -9.57 -9.38
C TRP A 16 -17.19 -9.17 -10.84
N VAL A 17 -16.19 -9.73 -11.53
CA VAL A 17 -15.99 -9.52 -12.96
C VAL A 17 -17.21 -10.03 -13.74
N LYS A 18 -17.71 -11.25 -13.48
CA LYS A 18 -18.94 -11.79 -14.13
C LYS A 18 -20.16 -10.89 -13.90
N LYS A 19 -20.30 -10.35 -12.69
CA LYS A 19 -21.39 -9.43 -12.30
C LYS A 19 -21.19 -8.01 -12.85
N GLY A 20 -20.06 -7.69 -13.48
CA GLY A 20 -19.74 -6.34 -13.96
C GLY A 20 -19.67 -5.33 -12.82
N SER A 21 -19.22 -5.78 -11.65
CA SER A 21 -19.11 -4.96 -10.45
C SER A 21 -17.79 -4.18 -10.36
N ILE A 22 -16.83 -4.51 -11.23
CA ILE A 22 -15.57 -3.78 -11.40
C ILE A 22 -15.78 -2.72 -12.49
N GLN A 23 -15.60 -1.44 -12.18
CA GLN A 23 -15.99 -0.32 -13.06
C GLN A 23 -15.36 -0.38 -14.46
N PHE A 24 -14.06 -0.72 -14.53
CA PHE A 24 -13.31 -0.80 -15.78
C PHE A 24 -13.49 -2.13 -16.53
N LEU A 25 -14.33 -3.05 -16.03
CA LEU A 25 -14.65 -4.32 -16.68
C LEU A 25 -16.18 -4.48 -16.83
N PRO A 26 -16.85 -3.59 -17.61
CA PRO A 26 -18.29 -3.61 -17.74
C PRO A 26 -18.80 -4.89 -18.41
N LYS A 27 -20.05 -5.27 -18.12
CA LYS A 27 -20.65 -6.49 -18.70
C LYS A 27 -20.60 -6.45 -20.21
N ARG A 28 -20.17 -7.57 -20.80
CA ARG A 28 -20.06 -7.83 -22.24
C ARG A 28 -18.96 -7.04 -22.95
N SER A 29 -18.09 -6.33 -22.23
CA SER A 29 -16.93 -5.68 -22.84
C SER A 29 -15.87 -6.71 -23.27
N GLU A 30 -14.97 -6.30 -24.17
CA GLU A 30 -13.86 -7.14 -24.62
C GLU A 30 -12.85 -7.40 -23.49
N GLU A 31 -12.61 -6.38 -22.66
CA GLU A 31 -11.76 -6.43 -21.48
C GLU A 31 -12.32 -7.45 -20.48
N GLN A 32 -13.63 -7.41 -20.19
CA GLN A 32 -14.27 -8.36 -19.29
C GLN A 32 -14.08 -9.81 -19.79
N GLN A 33 -14.27 -10.06 -21.08
CA GLN A 33 -14.12 -11.40 -21.66
C GLN A 33 -12.66 -11.88 -21.57
N THR A 34 -11.71 -10.98 -21.85
CA THR A 34 -10.28 -11.24 -21.76
C THR A 34 -9.87 -11.61 -20.35
N ILE A 35 -10.26 -10.81 -19.34
CA ILE A 35 -9.95 -11.09 -17.93
C ILE A 35 -10.60 -12.39 -17.46
N LEU A 36 -11.86 -12.65 -17.84
CA LEU A 36 -12.52 -13.90 -17.48
C LEU A 36 -11.82 -15.12 -18.08
N LYS A 37 -11.30 -15.01 -19.31
CA LYS A 37 -10.51 -16.08 -19.92
C LYS A 37 -9.24 -16.34 -19.12
N LEU A 38 -8.46 -15.29 -18.81
CA LEU A 38 -7.22 -15.41 -18.03
C LEU A 38 -7.48 -16.02 -16.64
N LEU A 39 -8.57 -15.63 -15.97
CA LEU A 39 -8.98 -16.24 -14.70
C LEU A 39 -9.39 -17.71 -14.84
N ASN A 40 -10.10 -18.06 -15.92
CA ASN A 40 -10.49 -19.46 -16.20
C ASN A 40 -9.29 -20.35 -16.54
N ASP A 41 -8.20 -19.76 -17.03
CA ASP A 41 -6.96 -20.48 -17.30
C ASP A 41 -6.11 -20.67 -16.03
N LEU A 42 -6.20 -19.73 -15.07
CA LEU A 42 -5.42 -19.74 -13.81
C LEU A 42 -6.07 -20.53 -12.67
N ILE A 43 -7.38 -20.35 -12.45
CA ILE A 43 -8.10 -20.95 -11.31
C ILE A 43 -7.99 -22.48 -11.25
N PRO A 44 -8.16 -23.23 -12.36
CA PRO A 44 -8.06 -24.68 -12.34
C PRO A 44 -6.72 -25.21 -11.86
N ASP A 45 -5.62 -24.50 -12.12
CA ASP A 45 -4.29 -24.91 -11.68
C ASP A 45 -4.17 -24.84 -10.15
N PHE A 46 -4.64 -23.74 -9.55
CA PHE A 46 -4.69 -23.59 -8.11
C PHE A 46 -5.66 -24.59 -7.46
N GLU A 47 -6.80 -24.87 -8.09
CA GLU A 47 -7.75 -25.87 -7.59
C GLU A 47 -7.15 -27.27 -7.62
N ALA A 48 -6.46 -27.64 -8.69
CA ALA A 48 -5.80 -28.94 -8.82
C ALA A 48 -4.68 -29.08 -7.79
N ALA A 49 -3.81 -28.08 -7.68
CA ALA A 49 -2.69 -28.08 -6.74
C ALA A 49 -3.14 -28.12 -5.27
N SER A 50 -4.18 -27.37 -4.91
CA SER A 50 -4.70 -27.32 -3.52
C SER A 50 -5.25 -28.64 -3.01
N LYS A 51 -5.71 -29.53 -3.90
CA LYS A 51 -6.25 -30.86 -3.56
C LYS A 51 -5.16 -31.91 -3.35
N MET A 52 -3.93 -31.63 -3.76
CA MET A 52 -2.81 -32.56 -3.68
C MET A 52 -2.03 -32.38 -2.37
N LYS A 53 -1.40 -33.48 -1.90
CA LYS A 53 -0.59 -33.45 -0.69
C LYS A 53 0.64 -32.55 -0.91
N GLY A 54 0.94 -31.67 0.04
CA GLY A 54 2.08 -30.76 -0.05
C GLY A 54 1.75 -29.33 -0.51
N GLY A 55 0.46 -29.00 -0.65
CA GLY A 55 0.01 -27.61 -0.86
C GLY A 55 0.32 -27.06 -2.26
N LEU A 56 0.21 -25.74 -2.40
CA LEU A 56 0.41 -25.07 -3.68
C LEU A 56 1.86 -25.16 -4.14
N SER A 57 2.81 -24.96 -3.22
CA SER A 57 4.25 -24.92 -3.53
C SER A 57 4.81 -26.21 -4.10
N ALA A 58 4.29 -27.36 -3.69
CA ALA A 58 4.74 -28.65 -4.20
C ALA A 58 4.09 -29.06 -5.52
N ASN A 59 2.92 -28.49 -5.85
CA ASN A 59 2.05 -29.02 -6.91
C ASN A 59 1.78 -28.04 -8.06
N LEU A 60 2.10 -26.75 -7.91
CA LEU A 60 2.03 -25.78 -9.00
C LEU A 60 3.27 -25.85 -9.90
N ASP A 61 3.06 -25.77 -11.21
CA ASP A 61 4.10 -25.34 -12.13
C ASP A 61 4.25 -23.82 -11.98
N TRP A 62 5.21 -23.43 -11.15
CA TRP A 62 5.45 -22.03 -10.86
C TRP A 62 5.81 -21.25 -12.13
N TYR A 63 6.57 -21.81 -13.06
CA TYR A 63 6.93 -21.07 -14.27
C TYR A 63 5.68 -20.69 -15.08
N ASP A 64 4.80 -21.67 -15.33
CA ASP A 64 3.53 -21.44 -16.03
C ASP A 64 2.58 -20.52 -15.24
N THR A 65 2.53 -20.68 -13.91
CA THR A 65 1.73 -19.83 -13.03
C THR A 65 2.17 -18.36 -13.09
N HIS A 66 3.48 -18.08 -13.06
CA HIS A 66 4.00 -16.72 -13.18
C HIS A 66 3.70 -16.12 -14.56
N MET A 67 3.80 -16.91 -15.63
CA MET A 67 3.44 -16.48 -16.98
C MET A 67 1.96 -16.06 -17.06
N LYS A 68 1.04 -16.92 -16.57
CA LYS A 68 -0.40 -16.62 -16.52
C LYS A 68 -0.72 -15.44 -15.62
N GLY A 69 -0.05 -15.34 -14.47
CA GLY A 69 -0.16 -14.20 -13.56
C GLY A 69 0.24 -12.88 -14.23
N ARG A 70 1.37 -12.86 -14.93
CA ARG A 70 1.83 -11.69 -15.70
C ARG A 70 0.83 -11.31 -16.80
N ASP A 71 0.26 -12.28 -17.51
CA ASP A 71 -0.75 -12.00 -18.54
C ASP A 71 -2.03 -11.40 -17.91
N LEU A 72 -2.45 -11.89 -16.74
CA LEU A 72 -3.55 -11.32 -15.96
C LEU A 72 -3.24 -9.89 -15.50
N TRP A 73 -2.03 -9.65 -15.00
CA TRP A 73 -1.54 -8.32 -14.63
C TRP A 73 -1.60 -7.35 -15.83
N HIS A 74 -1.07 -7.76 -16.98
CA HIS A 74 -1.08 -6.97 -18.21
C HIS A 74 -2.51 -6.59 -18.62
N GLY A 75 -3.42 -7.57 -18.63
CA GLY A 75 -4.82 -7.34 -18.98
C GLY A 75 -5.50 -6.35 -18.03
N LEU A 76 -5.30 -6.50 -16.72
CA LEU A 76 -5.90 -5.63 -15.71
C LEU A 76 -5.36 -4.21 -15.78
N VAL A 77 -4.03 -4.05 -15.85
CA VAL A 77 -3.39 -2.73 -15.96
C VAL A 77 -3.80 -2.04 -17.26
N SER A 78 -3.78 -2.74 -18.40
CA SER A 78 -4.20 -2.16 -19.68
C SER A 78 -5.65 -1.67 -19.64
N ALA A 79 -6.58 -2.47 -19.12
CA ALA A 79 -7.99 -2.09 -19.02
C ALA A 79 -8.19 -0.89 -18.08
N SER A 80 -7.47 -0.86 -16.95
CA SER A 80 -7.53 0.25 -16.00
C SER A 80 -6.98 1.56 -16.57
N LEU A 81 -5.82 1.53 -17.24
CA LEU A 81 -5.23 2.71 -17.88
C LEU A 81 -6.15 3.29 -18.95
N ASN A 82 -6.68 2.43 -19.84
CA ASN A 82 -7.60 2.86 -20.90
C ASN A 82 -8.91 3.46 -20.37
N THR A 83 -9.32 3.10 -19.15
CA THR A 83 -10.51 3.68 -18.48
C THR A 83 -10.20 5.07 -17.91
N ILE A 84 -8.98 5.30 -17.44
CA ILE A 84 -8.57 6.62 -16.95
C ILE A 84 -8.32 7.57 -18.12
N ASP A 85 -7.53 7.12 -19.09
CA ASP A 85 -7.18 7.85 -20.31
C ASP A 85 -7.02 6.84 -21.46
N HIS A 86 -7.96 6.89 -22.40
CA HIS A 86 -8.00 6.01 -23.57
C HIS A 86 -6.83 6.25 -24.52
N ASP A 87 -6.28 7.47 -24.55
CA ASP A 87 -5.24 7.86 -25.50
C ASP A 87 -3.82 7.79 -24.88
N SER A 88 -3.74 7.37 -23.61
CA SER A 88 -2.48 7.18 -22.89
C SER A 88 -1.57 6.18 -23.61
N LYS A 89 -0.34 6.62 -23.89
CA LYS A 89 0.73 5.81 -24.48
C LYS A 89 1.62 5.21 -23.40
N GLY A 90 2.51 4.28 -23.78
CA GLY A 90 3.56 3.77 -22.87
C GLY A 90 3.26 2.44 -22.19
N ASN A 91 2.04 1.89 -22.33
CA ASN A 91 1.69 0.57 -21.80
C ASN A 91 2.70 -0.52 -22.24
N SER A 92 3.14 -0.47 -23.49
CA SER A 92 4.11 -1.43 -24.01
C SER A 92 5.47 -1.36 -23.32
N ASP A 93 5.91 -0.18 -22.90
CA ASP A 93 7.21 0.01 -22.26
C ASP A 93 7.13 -0.34 -20.76
N LEU A 94 6.00 -0.06 -20.11
CA LEU A 94 5.69 -0.59 -18.79
C LEU A 94 5.73 -2.13 -18.78
N PHE A 95 5.09 -2.79 -19.75
CA PHE A 95 5.07 -4.25 -19.85
C PHE A 95 6.45 -4.84 -20.15
N LYS A 96 7.24 -4.20 -21.01
CA LYS A 96 8.65 -4.58 -21.23
C LYS A 96 9.46 -4.42 -19.94
N TYR A 97 9.25 -3.34 -19.19
CA TYR A 97 9.94 -3.13 -17.92
C TYR A 97 9.57 -4.24 -16.93
N LEU A 98 8.29 -4.56 -16.75
CA LEU A 98 7.84 -5.64 -15.88
C LEU A 98 8.50 -6.96 -16.26
N GLU A 99 8.52 -7.32 -17.54
CA GLU A 99 9.21 -8.53 -18.01
C GLU A 99 10.71 -8.53 -17.63
N LYS A 100 11.41 -7.41 -17.79
CA LYS A 100 12.83 -7.30 -17.40
C LYS A 100 13.01 -7.34 -15.88
N ALA A 101 12.09 -6.74 -15.12
CA ALA A 101 12.11 -6.77 -13.67
C ALA A 101 11.90 -8.20 -13.16
N THR A 102 10.92 -8.94 -13.68
CA THR A 102 10.67 -10.36 -13.32
C THR A 102 11.91 -11.22 -13.61
N LEU A 103 12.60 -11.00 -14.73
CA LEU A 103 13.87 -11.71 -15.02
C LEU A 103 15.01 -11.32 -14.06
N PHE A 104 15.00 -10.10 -13.55
CA PHE A 104 15.99 -9.64 -12.57
C PHE A 104 15.74 -10.20 -11.17
N GLU A 105 14.49 -10.53 -10.83
CA GLU A 105 14.13 -11.16 -9.56
C GLU A 105 14.93 -12.46 -9.32
N ASP A 106 15.23 -13.22 -10.38
CA ASP A 106 16.12 -14.41 -10.34
C ASP A 106 17.48 -14.13 -9.67
N VAL A 107 18.02 -12.92 -9.83
CA VAL A 107 19.26 -12.48 -9.18
C VAL A 107 19.01 -12.16 -7.70
N LEU A 108 17.87 -11.55 -7.40
CA LEU A 108 17.53 -11.09 -6.05
C LEU A 108 17.15 -12.21 -5.09
N TYR A 109 16.60 -13.33 -5.58
CA TYR A 109 16.38 -14.54 -4.77
C TYR A 109 17.67 -15.03 -4.09
N GLY A 110 18.84 -14.71 -4.66
CA GLY A 110 20.15 -15.04 -4.09
C GLY A 110 20.66 -14.05 -3.02
N LEU A 111 19.97 -12.94 -2.79
CA LEU A 111 20.48 -11.83 -1.96
C LEU A 111 19.68 -11.65 -0.68
N GLU A 112 18.37 -11.93 -0.71
CA GLU A 112 17.43 -11.65 0.38
C GLU A 112 16.87 -12.94 1.02
N PRO A 113 17.04 -13.17 2.34
CA PRO A 113 16.52 -14.36 3.02
C PRO A 113 14.99 -14.52 3.01
N TYR A 114 14.25 -13.41 2.89
CA TYR A 114 12.78 -13.37 2.93
C TYR A 114 12.17 -12.79 1.64
N TYR A 115 12.78 -13.12 0.50
CA TYR A 115 12.33 -12.65 -0.81
C TYR A 115 10.95 -13.24 -1.19
N ARG A 116 10.08 -12.40 -1.75
CA ARG A 116 8.76 -12.76 -2.31
C ARG A 116 8.73 -12.43 -3.81
N ASP A 117 7.99 -13.19 -4.61
CA ASP A 117 7.77 -12.85 -6.03
C ASP A 117 6.94 -11.57 -6.14
N HIS A 118 7.39 -10.54 -6.87
CA HIS A 118 6.70 -9.25 -6.90
C HIS A 118 5.58 -9.18 -7.95
N THR A 119 5.55 -10.13 -8.91
CA THR A 119 4.51 -10.17 -9.95
C THR A 119 3.20 -10.71 -9.39
N LEU A 120 3.20 -11.92 -8.83
CA LEU A 120 2.02 -12.54 -8.21
C LEU A 120 1.63 -11.81 -6.91
N HIS A 121 2.60 -11.35 -6.12
CA HIS A 121 2.34 -10.57 -4.91
C HIS A 121 1.43 -9.37 -5.20
N SER A 122 1.76 -8.55 -6.20
CA SER A 122 0.96 -7.37 -6.54
C SER A 122 -0.49 -7.71 -6.93
N ILE A 123 -0.71 -8.85 -7.60
CA ILE A 123 -2.05 -9.36 -7.94
C ILE A 123 -2.82 -9.75 -6.66
N TRP A 124 -2.15 -10.40 -5.71
CA TRP A 124 -2.78 -10.77 -4.44
C TRP A 124 -3.12 -9.54 -3.61
N VAL A 125 -2.23 -8.55 -3.55
CA VAL A 125 -2.50 -7.26 -2.90
C VAL A 125 -3.72 -6.58 -3.53
N TYR A 126 -3.81 -6.56 -4.86
CA TYR A 126 -4.98 -6.03 -5.56
C TYR A 126 -6.28 -6.74 -5.15
N PHE A 127 -6.30 -8.08 -5.16
CA PHE A 127 -7.49 -8.84 -4.78
C PHE A 127 -7.85 -8.74 -3.29
N ILE A 128 -6.85 -8.66 -2.41
CA ILE A 128 -7.08 -8.41 -0.98
C ILE A 128 -7.77 -7.06 -0.79
N GLY A 129 -7.29 -6.00 -1.46
CA GLY A 129 -7.92 -4.69 -1.36
C GLY A 129 -9.34 -4.66 -1.93
N GLU A 130 -9.59 -5.32 -3.07
CA GLU A 130 -10.95 -5.49 -3.61
C GLU A 130 -11.88 -6.23 -2.62
N TYR A 131 -11.37 -7.27 -1.96
CA TYR A 131 -12.10 -7.97 -0.90
C TYR A 131 -12.41 -7.08 0.30
N ILE A 132 -11.43 -6.32 0.80
CA ILE A 132 -11.62 -5.42 1.93
C ILE A 132 -12.63 -4.31 1.58
N LEU A 133 -12.46 -3.65 0.43
CA LEU A 133 -13.34 -2.57 -0.02
C LEU A 133 -14.79 -3.03 -0.15
N ARG A 134 -15.03 -4.20 -0.75
CA ARG A 134 -16.39 -4.65 -1.06
C ARG A 134 -17.09 -5.36 0.09
N GLU A 135 -16.35 -6.07 0.95
CA GLU A 135 -16.94 -6.95 1.97
C GLU A 135 -16.85 -6.39 3.39
N HIS A 136 -15.88 -5.50 3.65
CA HIS A 136 -15.60 -4.97 4.99
C HIS A 136 -15.68 -3.45 5.11
N LEU A 137 -15.48 -2.72 4.01
CA LEU A 137 -15.45 -1.26 3.94
C LEU A 137 -16.39 -0.71 2.86
N SER A 138 -17.51 -1.38 2.57
CA SER A 138 -18.35 -1.03 1.42
C SER A 138 -18.87 0.42 1.43
N SER A 139 -19.16 0.97 2.62
CA SER A 139 -19.60 2.36 2.76
C SER A 139 -18.48 3.38 2.50
N VAL A 140 -17.23 3.01 2.81
CA VAL A 140 -16.04 3.80 2.50
C VAL A 140 -15.69 3.67 1.01
N HIS A 141 -15.82 2.47 0.43
CA HIS A 141 -15.61 2.24 -1.01
C HIS A 141 -16.50 3.12 -1.89
N ASP A 142 -17.76 3.32 -1.48
CA ASP A 142 -18.70 4.17 -2.21
C ASP A 142 -18.40 5.68 -2.06
N ASN A 143 -17.65 6.07 -1.01
CA ASN A 143 -17.32 7.45 -0.70
C ASN A 143 -15.83 7.55 -0.32
N LEU A 144 -14.93 7.28 -1.26
CA LEU A 144 -13.50 7.43 -1.00
C LEU A 144 -13.16 8.92 -0.79
N ASN A 145 -12.19 9.16 0.10
CA ASN A 145 -11.56 10.47 0.19
C ASN A 145 -10.39 10.55 -0.77
N TRP A 146 -10.47 11.55 -1.63
CA TRP A 146 -9.43 11.97 -2.55
C TRP A 146 -8.69 13.18 -1.95
N TYR A 147 -7.50 13.51 -2.46
CA TYR A 147 -6.77 14.73 -2.07
C TYR A 147 -7.41 16.00 -2.67
N LEU A 148 -8.69 16.21 -2.32
CA LEU A 148 -9.52 17.35 -2.66
C LEU A 148 -9.98 18.06 -1.39
N TYR A 149 -9.51 19.28 -1.23
CA TYR A 149 -9.79 20.11 -0.07
C TYR A 149 -10.77 21.23 -0.38
N ASN A 150 -11.51 21.63 0.64
CA ASN A 150 -12.48 22.70 0.56
C ASN A 150 -12.13 23.76 1.61
N SER A 151 -11.51 24.85 1.16
CA SER A 151 -11.02 25.91 2.06
C SER A 151 -12.12 26.57 2.91
N PHE A 152 -13.39 26.42 2.49
CA PHE A 152 -14.54 26.98 3.17
C PHE A 152 -14.93 26.23 4.46
N GLU A 153 -14.46 24.99 4.67
CA GLU A 153 -14.88 24.16 5.81
C GLU A 153 -14.34 24.67 7.16
N LYS A 154 -13.11 25.17 7.19
CA LYS A 154 -12.47 25.64 8.43
C LYS A 154 -12.96 27.01 8.87
N GLU A 155 -13.51 27.79 7.95
CA GLU A 155 -13.94 29.17 8.18
C GLU A 155 -15.39 29.40 7.71
N GLU A 156 -16.27 28.41 7.86
CA GLU A 156 -17.66 28.47 7.36
C GLU A 156 -18.41 29.72 7.86
N ALA A 157 -18.12 30.18 9.08
CA ALA A 157 -18.72 31.40 9.65
C ALA A 157 -18.28 32.71 8.95
N SER A 158 -17.14 32.71 8.26
CA SER A 158 -16.55 33.87 7.60
C SER A 158 -17.10 34.12 6.19
N TYR A 159 -17.80 33.13 5.60
CA TYR A 159 -18.23 33.18 4.21
C TYR A 159 -19.75 33.30 4.05
N LYS A 160 -20.18 33.92 2.93
CA LYS A 160 -21.61 33.96 2.56
C LYS A 160 -22.12 32.54 2.31
N LYS A 161 -23.32 32.22 2.81
CA LYS A 161 -23.96 30.89 2.67
C LYS A 161 -24.04 30.37 1.23
N ASP A 162 -24.26 31.28 0.28
CA ASP A 162 -24.33 30.94 -1.15
C ASP A 162 -22.98 30.47 -1.71
N LEU A 163 -21.88 31.09 -1.27
CA LEU A 163 -20.52 30.68 -1.66
C LEU A 163 -20.18 29.28 -1.13
N ILE A 164 -20.50 29.01 0.14
CA ILE A 164 -20.34 27.69 0.77
C ILE A 164 -21.14 26.62 0.01
N ARG A 165 -22.37 26.96 -0.38
CA ARG A 165 -23.22 26.05 -1.18
C ARG A 165 -22.60 25.74 -2.53
N SER A 166 -22.05 26.74 -3.22
CA SER A 166 -21.35 26.52 -4.50
C SER A 166 -20.09 25.68 -4.33
N ALA A 167 -19.29 25.94 -3.29
CA ALA A 167 -18.10 25.14 -2.99
C ALA A 167 -18.43 23.67 -2.74
N ARG A 168 -19.43 23.38 -1.89
CA ARG A 168 -19.88 22.00 -1.61
C ARG A 168 -20.40 21.29 -2.86
N LYS A 169 -21.15 21.99 -3.71
CA LYS A 169 -21.60 21.43 -5.00
C LYS A 169 -20.43 21.08 -5.92
N LYS A 170 -19.43 21.97 -5.99
CA LYS A 170 -18.23 21.75 -6.80
C LYS A 170 -17.43 20.56 -6.27
N GLU A 171 -17.23 20.48 -4.95
CA GLU A 171 -16.57 19.36 -4.30
C GLU A 171 -17.27 18.03 -4.61
N GLN A 172 -18.59 17.99 -4.43
CA GLN A 172 -19.38 16.81 -4.73
C GLN A 172 -19.25 16.39 -6.20
N TYR A 173 -19.34 17.33 -7.13
CA TYR A 173 -19.19 17.05 -8.57
C TYR A 173 -17.83 16.42 -8.89
N ILE A 174 -16.72 17.04 -8.45
CA ILE A 174 -15.37 16.53 -8.70
C ILE A 174 -15.21 15.14 -8.06
N ARG A 175 -15.63 14.96 -6.80
CA ARG A 175 -15.59 13.64 -6.12
C ARG A 175 -16.35 12.57 -6.88
N GLU A 176 -17.54 12.87 -7.39
CA GLU A 176 -18.36 11.94 -8.16
C GLU A 176 -17.65 11.51 -9.46
N GLN A 177 -16.98 12.43 -10.15
CA GLN A 177 -16.22 12.10 -11.37
C GLN A 177 -15.00 11.20 -11.05
N VAL A 178 -14.22 11.51 -10.01
CA VAL A 178 -13.08 10.66 -9.61
C VAL A 178 -13.56 9.28 -9.16
N ASN A 179 -14.66 9.21 -8.41
CA ASN A 179 -15.26 7.95 -7.94
C ASN A 179 -15.76 7.04 -9.07
N GLN A 180 -15.98 7.55 -10.29
CA GLN A 180 -16.30 6.72 -11.46
C GLN A 180 -15.10 5.91 -11.96
N LYS A 181 -13.88 6.31 -11.59
CA LYS A 181 -12.62 5.66 -11.97
C LYS A 181 -11.95 4.93 -10.80
N ARG A 182 -12.57 4.85 -9.62
CA ARG A 182 -11.94 4.34 -8.38
C ARG A 182 -11.37 2.94 -8.48
N ASP A 183 -12.06 2.00 -9.15
CA ASP A 183 -11.59 0.63 -9.27
C ASP A 183 -10.35 0.56 -10.20
N ALA A 184 -10.30 1.40 -11.23
CA ALA A 184 -9.14 1.51 -12.13
C ALA A 184 -7.94 2.13 -11.40
N ILE A 185 -8.18 3.16 -10.59
CA ILE A 185 -7.17 3.81 -9.74
C ILE A 185 -6.57 2.80 -8.77
N TRP A 186 -7.42 2.06 -8.04
CA TRP A 186 -6.96 1.01 -7.12
C TRP A 186 -6.16 -0.09 -7.83
N CYS A 187 -6.63 -0.54 -9.00
CA CYS A 187 -5.94 -1.53 -9.83
C CYS A 187 -4.50 -1.09 -10.14
N ILE A 188 -4.31 0.14 -10.61
CA ILE A 188 -2.97 0.67 -10.92
C ILE A 188 -2.12 0.80 -9.66
N MET A 189 -2.67 1.36 -8.58
CA MET A 189 -1.96 1.49 -7.30
C MET A 189 -1.43 0.15 -6.82
N ALA A 190 -2.30 -0.86 -6.71
CA ALA A 190 -1.96 -2.16 -6.17
C ALA A 190 -1.04 -2.97 -7.08
N LEU A 191 -1.27 -2.97 -8.39
CA LEU A 191 -0.48 -3.74 -9.34
C LEU A 191 0.91 -3.14 -9.60
N CYS A 192 1.07 -1.82 -9.47
CA CYS A 192 2.31 -1.12 -9.78
C CYS A 192 3.13 -0.69 -8.54
N HIS A 193 2.68 -0.96 -7.31
CA HIS A 193 3.35 -0.43 -6.10
C HIS A 193 4.79 -0.90 -5.90
N ASP A 194 5.13 -2.10 -6.38
CA ASP A 194 6.42 -2.77 -6.16
C ASP A 194 7.38 -2.72 -7.37
N LEU A 195 7.06 -1.97 -8.43
CA LEU A 195 7.90 -1.87 -9.65
C LEU A 195 9.34 -1.40 -9.38
N GLY A 196 9.54 -0.59 -8.35
CA GLY A 196 10.81 -0.02 -7.90
C GLY A 196 11.64 -0.95 -7.02
N TYR A 197 11.17 -2.16 -6.72
CA TYR A 197 11.88 -3.07 -5.81
C TYR A 197 13.26 -3.48 -6.37
N SER A 198 13.30 -3.85 -7.66
CA SER A 198 14.55 -4.23 -8.35
C SER A 198 15.65 -3.15 -8.26
N PRO A 199 15.41 -1.89 -8.65
CA PRO A 199 16.41 -0.84 -8.50
C PRO A 199 16.75 -0.51 -7.05
N ALA A 200 15.82 -0.65 -6.09
CA ALA A 200 16.08 -0.41 -4.67
C ALA A 200 17.09 -1.41 -4.07
N LYS A 201 17.23 -2.61 -4.63
CA LYS A 201 18.13 -3.67 -4.12
C LYS A 201 19.52 -3.70 -4.76
N LEU A 202 19.84 -2.77 -5.67
CA LEU A 202 21.15 -2.74 -6.33
C LEU A 202 22.31 -2.57 -5.34
N ASP A 203 22.13 -1.83 -4.26
CA ASP A 203 23.19 -1.65 -3.25
C ASP A 203 23.55 -2.96 -2.55
N LYS A 204 22.58 -3.86 -2.34
CA LYS A 204 22.85 -5.18 -1.76
C LYS A 204 23.70 -6.06 -2.67
N ILE A 205 23.55 -5.93 -3.99
CA ILE A 205 24.43 -6.59 -4.96
C ILE A 205 25.85 -6.05 -4.78
N ASN A 206 26.01 -4.73 -4.71
CA ASN A 206 27.31 -4.11 -4.52
C ASN A 206 27.98 -4.56 -3.22
N ASP A 207 27.23 -4.71 -2.13
CA ASP A 207 27.77 -5.20 -0.86
C ASP A 207 28.27 -6.64 -0.98
N ARG A 208 27.50 -7.55 -1.59
CA ARG A 208 27.95 -8.93 -1.82
C ARG A 208 29.17 -9.02 -2.73
N VAL A 209 29.23 -8.19 -3.76
CA VAL A 209 30.39 -8.12 -4.65
C VAL A 209 31.62 -7.59 -3.89
N ARG A 210 31.43 -6.60 -3.01
CA ARG A 210 32.49 -6.03 -2.16
C ARG A 210 33.06 -7.06 -1.20
N ASP A 211 32.21 -7.86 -0.55
CA ASP A 211 32.61 -8.95 0.36
C ASP A 211 33.49 -9.99 -0.33
N VAL A 212 33.39 -10.16 -1.65
CA VAL A 212 34.26 -11.08 -2.41
C VAL A 212 35.52 -10.36 -2.90
N ILE A 213 35.37 -9.13 -3.38
CA ILE A 213 36.47 -8.33 -3.94
C ILE A 213 37.48 -7.91 -2.85
N GLU A 214 37.07 -7.79 -1.59
CA GLU A 214 37.98 -7.46 -0.48
C GLU A 214 39.16 -8.44 -0.37
N PHE A 215 39.01 -9.68 -0.82
CA PHE A 215 40.07 -10.69 -0.85
C PHE A 215 41.08 -10.51 -1.99
N PHE A 216 40.82 -9.60 -2.94
CA PHE A 216 41.67 -9.37 -4.11
C PHE A 216 42.55 -8.12 -4.00
N ASP A 217 42.64 -7.48 -2.82
CA ASP A 217 43.40 -6.25 -2.57
C ASP A 217 43.15 -5.13 -3.61
N LEU A 218 41.95 -5.12 -4.22
CA LEU A 218 41.59 -4.12 -5.21
C LEU A 218 41.18 -2.82 -4.51
N PRO A 219 41.78 -1.67 -4.87
CA PRO A 219 41.53 -0.41 -4.16
C PRO A 219 40.11 0.14 -4.34
N SER A 220 39.41 -0.24 -5.42
CA SER A 220 38.01 0.11 -5.67
C SER A 220 37.44 -0.71 -6.82
N PHE A 221 36.15 -1.02 -6.78
CA PHE A 221 35.40 -1.53 -7.94
C PHE A 221 34.29 -0.56 -8.32
N LYS A 222 33.90 -0.56 -9.60
CA LYS A 222 32.75 0.24 -10.07
C LYS A 222 31.46 -0.43 -9.62
N GLN A 223 30.70 0.27 -8.77
CA GLN A 223 29.40 -0.19 -8.31
C GLN A 223 28.38 -0.21 -9.45
N VAL A 224 27.46 -1.17 -9.41
CA VAL A 224 26.27 -1.22 -10.26
C VAL A 224 25.20 -0.37 -9.61
N GLY A 225 24.72 0.66 -10.29
CA GLY A 225 23.74 1.57 -9.75
C GLY A 225 23.31 2.59 -10.79
N TYR A 226 22.40 3.48 -10.39
CA TYR A 226 22.02 4.64 -11.19
C TYR A 226 22.44 5.91 -10.45
N SER A 227 22.93 6.89 -11.20
CA SER A 227 22.98 8.28 -10.76
C SER A 227 21.76 8.99 -11.33
N LEU A 228 21.08 9.77 -10.49
CA LEU A 228 20.08 10.71 -10.96
C LEU A 228 20.84 11.95 -11.43
N ASP A 229 21.35 11.88 -12.65
CA ASP A 229 22.11 12.98 -13.27
C ASP A 229 21.22 14.22 -13.41
N VAL A 230 21.81 15.39 -13.72
CA VAL A 230 21.10 16.68 -13.83
C VAL A 230 19.84 16.60 -14.70
N ASP A 231 19.87 15.83 -15.78
CA ASP A 231 18.72 15.64 -16.68
C ASP A 231 17.52 14.96 -16.00
N HIS A 232 17.77 14.15 -14.97
CA HIS A 232 16.72 13.51 -14.18
C HIS A 232 16.15 14.44 -13.10
N GLN A 233 16.88 15.50 -12.71
CA GLN A 233 16.45 16.40 -11.62
C GLN A 233 15.13 17.10 -11.94
N TYR A 234 14.95 17.55 -13.19
CA TYR A 234 13.70 18.20 -13.62
C TYR A 234 12.52 17.22 -13.55
N LEU A 235 12.67 16.01 -14.08
CA LEU A 235 11.63 14.99 -14.02
C LEU A 235 11.29 14.64 -12.57
N ILE A 236 12.30 14.44 -11.73
CA ILE A 236 12.11 14.16 -10.30
C ILE A 236 11.34 15.29 -9.63
N SER A 237 11.71 16.56 -9.85
CA SER A 237 10.97 17.67 -9.25
C SER A 237 9.51 17.68 -9.67
N GLN A 238 9.19 17.42 -10.96
CA GLN A 238 7.80 17.36 -11.42
C GLN A 238 7.02 16.23 -10.74
N VAL A 239 7.63 15.03 -10.60
CA VAL A 239 6.98 13.90 -9.91
C VAL A 239 6.71 14.23 -8.46
N LEU A 240 7.73 14.74 -7.75
CA LEU A 240 7.63 15.10 -6.34
C LEU A 240 6.60 16.22 -6.11
N GLU A 241 6.55 17.22 -6.98
CA GLU A 241 5.56 18.29 -6.91
C GLU A 241 4.14 17.77 -7.14
N LEU A 242 3.92 16.95 -8.17
CA LEU A 242 2.61 16.36 -8.46
C LEU A 242 2.09 15.52 -7.28
N MET A 243 2.95 14.72 -6.64
CA MET A 243 2.57 13.91 -5.47
C MET A 243 2.33 14.73 -4.21
N ALA A 244 2.93 15.93 -4.11
CA ALA A 244 2.79 16.81 -2.95
C ALA A 244 1.74 17.90 -3.16
N MET A 245 0.98 17.86 -4.26
CA MET A 245 -0.03 18.87 -4.58
C MET A 245 -1.39 18.53 -3.98
N ASP A 246 -1.90 19.44 -3.17
CA ASP A 246 -3.27 19.45 -2.69
C ASP A 246 -4.16 20.23 -3.65
N VAL A 247 -5.18 19.57 -4.21
CA VAL A 247 -6.18 20.23 -5.05
C VAL A 247 -7.23 20.86 -4.14
N THR A 248 -7.34 22.19 -4.17
CA THR A 248 -8.15 22.95 -3.21
C THR A 248 -9.16 23.86 -3.90
N ILE A 249 -10.41 23.78 -3.45
CA ILE A 249 -11.48 24.69 -3.84
C ILE A 249 -11.36 25.97 -3.00
N VAL A 250 -11.25 27.10 -3.68
CA VAL A 250 -11.01 28.44 -3.12
C VAL A 250 -12.02 29.46 -3.62
N PRO A 251 -12.23 30.58 -2.90
CA PRO A 251 -13.04 31.68 -3.41
C PRO A 251 -12.44 32.28 -4.67
N SER A 252 -13.28 32.58 -5.66
CA SER A 252 -12.89 33.38 -6.81
C SER A 252 -12.59 34.82 -6.36
N GLU A 253 -11.52 35.43 -6.89
CA GLU A 253 -11.10 36.79 -6.55
C GLU A 253 -12.20 37.82 -6.80
N ASN A 254 -13.03 37.58 -7.83
CA ASN A 254 -14.14 38.46 -8.24
C ASN A 254 -15.35 38.42 -7.29
N TYR A 255 -15.43 37.47 -6.36
CA TYR A 255 -16.59 37.37 -5.43
C TYR A 255 -16.56 38.43 -4.31
N ARG A 256 -15.46 39.18 -4.17
CA ARG A 256 -15.36 40.31 -3.23
C ARG A 256 -15.99 41.60 -3.77
N ASP A 257 -16.26 41.69 -5.08
CA ASP A 257 -16.90 42.87 -5.67
C ASP A 257 -18.43 42.72 -5.68
N GLU A 258 -19.14 43.65 -5.02
CA GLU A 258 -20.61 43.68 -4.97
C GLU A 258 -21.27 43.93 -6.35
N VAL A 259 -20.48 44.25 -7.37
CA VAL A 259 -20.93 44.74 -8.68
C VAL A 259 -20.89 43.66 -9.77
N VAL A 260 -20.12 42.58 -9.58
CA VAL A 260 -19.92 41.56 -10.61
C VAL A 260 -20.67 40.29 -10.25
N ASP A 261 -21.85 40.12 -10.86
CA ASP A 261 -22.55 38.83 -10.91
C ASP A 261 -21.77 37.89 -11.84
N THR A 262 -20.67 37.32 -11.34
CA THR A 262 -19.94 36.28 -12.07
C THR A 262 -20.58 34.93 -11.81
N ASP A 263 -20.81 34.15 -12.87
CA ASP A 263 -21.25 32.75 -12.74
C ASP A 263 -20.24 31.87 -11.96
N GLU A 264 -18.95 32.24 -11.97
CA GLU A 264 -17.86 31.48 -11.35
C GLU A 264 -17.52 31.96 -9.93
N LYS A 265 -18.30 31.48 -8.95
CA LYS A 265 -18.15 31.84 -7.52
C LYS A 265 -16.92 31.22 -6.84
N VAL A 266 -16.46 30.07 -7.32
CA VAL A 266 -15.35 29.30 -6.75
C VAL A 266 -14.37 28.90 -7.85
N LYS A 267 -13.10 28.74 -7.50
CA LYS A 267 -12.03 28.25 -8.39
C LYS A 267 -11.29 27.08 -7.73
N ILE A 268 -10.60 26.29 -8.54
CA ILE A 268 -9.72 25.22 -8.06
C ILE A 268 -8.27 25.68 -8.21
N ARG A 269 -7.46 25.49 -7.16
CA ARG A 269 -6.02 25.78 -7.16
C ARG A 269 -5.24 24.61 -6.57
N CYS A 270 -3.99 24.45 -7.01
CA CYS A 270 -3.04 23.53 -6.38
C CYS A 270 -2.19 24.27 -5.34
N TYR A 271 -2.00 23.64 -4.19
CA TYR A 271 -1.05 24.07 -3.18
C TYR A 271 -0.09 22.93 -2.89
N ARG A 272 1.22 23.22 -2.82
CA ARG A 272 2.18 22.20 -2.41
C ARG A 272 2.15 22.05 -0.89
N ASP A 273 1.95 20.83 -0.41
CA ASP A 273 2.23 20.47 0.97
C ASP A 273 3.73 20.20 1.13
N ASP A 274 4.44 21.19 1.69
CA ASP A 274 5.87 21.10 1.95
C ASP A 274 6.22 19.90 2.85
N SER A 275 5.35 19.53 3.79
CA SER A 275 5.62 18.42 4.70
C SER A 275 5.64 17.08 3.97
N THR A 276 4.66 16.86 3.08
CA THR A 276 4.62 15.71 2.18
C THR A 276 5.77 15.72 1.18
N TYR A 277 6.08 16.88 0.59
CA TYR A 277 7.21 17.04 -0.32
C TYR A 277 8.54 16.59 0.32
N TRP A 278 8.84 17.05 1.54
CA TRP A 278 10.06 16.66 2.26
C TRP A 278 10.10 15.16 2.60
N ARG A 279 8.95 14.54 2.90
CA ARG A 279 8.86 13.09 3.10
C ARG A 279 9.20 12.33 1.83
N LEU A 280 8.70 12.79 0.69
CA LEU A 280 9.01 12.21 -0.62
C LEU A 280 10.49 12.36 -0.98
N CYS A 281 11.10 13.52 -0.71
CA CYS A 281 12.55 13.71 -0.87
C CYS A 281 13.35 12.73 -0.02
N ARG A 282 13.00 12.57 1.26
CA ARG A 282 13.66 11.61 2.16
C ARG A 282 13.52 10.17 1.68
N ALA A 283 12.33 9.78 1.20
CA ALA A 283 12.09 8.46 0.64
C ALA A 283 12.98 8.22 -0.59
N LEU A 284 13.11 9.23 -1.46
CA LEU A 284 13.95 9.16 -2.67
C LEU A 284 15.43 9.03 -2.32
N GLU A 285 15.92 9.80 -1.34
CA GLU A 285 17.30 9.71 -0.84
C GLU A 285 17.61 8.33 -0.27
N LYS A 286 16.65 7.74 0.44
CA LYS A 286 16.76 6.37 0.97
C LYS A 286 16.57 5.28 -0.10
N ARG A 287 16.22 5.65 -1.34
CA ARG A 287 15.91 4.72 -2.44
C ARG A 287 14.84 3.71 -2.06
N GLN A 288 13.82 4.16 -1.34
CA GLN A 288 12.63 3.37 -1.04
C GLN A 288 12.00 2.88 -2.36
N HIS A 289 11.58 1.62 -2.42
CA HIS A 289 11.00 1.05 -3.62
C HIS A 289 9.69 1.73 -4.01
N GLY A 290 8.86 2.15 -3.05
CA GLY A 290 7.59 2.83 -3.38
C GLY A 290 7.78 4.12 -4.20
N ILE A 291 8.69 5.01 -3.78
CA ILE A 291 8.97 6.24 -4.53
C ILE A 291 9.63 5.96 -5.88
N LEU A 292 10.44 4.91 -5.98
CA LEU A 292 11.03 4.47 -7.25
C LEU A 292 9.97 3.86 -8.18
N SER A 293 9.00 3.12 -7.65
CA SER A 293 7.84 2.62 -8.40
C SER A 293 7.04 3.77 -9.00
N ALA A 294 6.72 4.77 -8.19
CA ALA A 294 6.03 5.97 -8.64
C ALA A 294 6.82 6.70 -9.74
N TYR A 295 8.13 6.86 -9.57
CA TYR A 295 9.00 7.48 -10.57
C TYR A 295 9.06 6.70 -11.90
N ILE A 296 9.19 5.37 -11.83
CA ILE A 296 9.20 4.50 -13.02
C ILE A 296 7.86 4.58 -13.75
N LEU A 297 6.76 4.51 -13.01
CA LEU A 297 5.42 4.59 -13.57
C LEU A 297 5.21 5.93 -14.28
N TYR A 298 5.61 7.04 -13.62
CA TYR A 298 5.56 8.37 -14.21
C TYR A 298 6.38 8.47 -15.51
N LYS A 299 7.58 7.87 -15.52
CA LYS A 299 8.48 7.92 -16.68
C LYS A 299 7.99 7.09 -17.86
N LEU A 300 7.36 5.95 -17.60
CA LEU A 300 7.01 4.96 -18.64
C LEU A 300 5.60 5.16 -19.21
N VAL A 301 4.66 5.69 -18.43
CA VAL A 301 3.25 5.76 -18.82
C VAL A 301 2.85 7.21 -19.12
N GLY A 302 2.34 7.43 -20.33
CA GLY A 302 1.96 8.74 -20.86
C GLY A 302 0.91 9.46 -20.01
N LEU A 303 0.00 8.71 -19.38
CA LEU A 303 -0.98 9.23 -18.41
C LEU A 303 -0.38 10.22 -17.40
N PHE A 304 0.85 9.99 -16.92
CA PHE A 304 1.46 10.85 -15.92
C PHE A 304 2.32 11.98 -16.50
N ALA A 305 2.75 11.83 -17.76
CA ALA A 305 3.64 12.79 -18.44
C ALA A 305 2.94 14.12 -18.77
N GLU A 306 1.61 14.11 -18.90
CA GLU A 306 0.80 15.29 -19.28
C GLU A 306 0.19 16.00 -18.05
N SER A 307 0.84 15.96 -16.89
CA SER A 307 0.31 16.52 -15.64
C SER A 307 0.39 18.05 -15.57
N TRP A 308 -0.65 18.67 -15.00
CA TRP A 308 -0.80 20.13 -14.93
C TRP A 308 -0.23 20.67 -13.61
N VAL A 309 1.10 20.77 -13.52
CA VAL A 309 1.78 21.35 -12.36
C VAL A 309 1.82 22.88 -12.53
N ARG A 310 0.76 23.57 -12.09
CA ARG A 310 0.69 25.04 -12.07
C ARG A 310 1.17 25.58 -10.73
N GLY A 311 1.98 26.64 -10.77
CA GLY A 311 2.50 27.28 -9.56
C GLY A 311 1.41 28.05 -8.80
N THR A 312 1.62 28.26 -7.49
CA THR A 312 0.67 28.97 -6.61
C THR A 312 0.40 30.43 -7.01
N GLY A 313 1.24 31.01 -7.87
CA GLY A 313 1.14 32.38 -8.37
C GLY A 313 0.31 32.54 -9.64
N GLU A 314 -0.20 31.45 -10.22
CA GLU A 314 -1.07 31.54 -11.40
C GLU A 314 -2.49 31.97 -10.98
N GLU A 315 -2.89 33.17 -11.40
CA GLU A 315 -4.17 33.78 -11.01
C GLU A 315 -5.38 33.01 -11.58
N TRP A 316 -5.20 32.37 -12.74
CA TRP A 316 -6.15 31.49 -13.39
C TRP A 316 -6.12 30.10 -12.72
N GLY A 317 -7.23 29.70 -12.11
CA GLY A 317 -7.37 28.37 -11.50
C GLY A 317 -7.32 27.23 -12.52
N LEU A 318 -7.36 26.00 -12.02
CA LEU A 318 -7.49 24.81 -12.85
C LEU A 318 -8.91 24.68 -13.41
N GLU A 319 -8.99 24.18 -14.64
CA GLU A 319 -10.23 23.65 -15.19
C GLU A 319 -10.60 22.33 -14.51
N ASP A 320 -11.86 21.90 -14.66
CA ASP A 320 -12.35 20.70 -13.98
C ASP A 320 -11.61 19.44 -14.43
N GLU A 321 -11.33 19.30 -15.73
CA GLU A 321 -10.58 18.17 -16.27
C GLU A 321 -9.15 18.12 -15.72
N GLU A 322 -8.47 19.28 -15.65
CA GLU A 322 -7.12 19.38 -15.09
C GLU A 322 -7.10 19.03 -13.59
N ALA A 323 -8.11 19.47 -12.84
CA ALA A 323 -8.27 19.14 -11.43
C ALA A 323 -8.49 17.64 -11.22
N LEU A 324 -9.34 17.02 -12.05
CA LEU A 324 -9.59 15.58 -12.02
C LEU A 324 -8.31 14.78 -12.31
N ASP A 325 -7.56 15.19 -13.34
CA ASP A 325 -6.31 14.56 -13.72
C ASP A 325 -5.26 14.68 -12.62
N ASN A 326 -5.10 15.86 -12.02
CA ASN A 326 -4.15 16.06 -10.93
C ASN A 326 -4.51 15.21 -9.70
N ILE A 327 -5.79 15.11 -9.32
CA ILE A 327 -6.23 14.24 -8.22
C ILE A 327 -5.91 12.77 -8.56
N ILE A 328 -6.33 12.28 -9.73
CA ILE A 328 -6.16 10.87 -10.08
C ILE A 328 -4.67 10.50 -10.15
N ARG A 329 -3.88 11.31 -10.86
CA ARG A 329 -2.45 11.03 -11.10
C ARG A 329 -1.64 11.23 -9.83
N GLY A 330 -1.90 12.30 -9.09
CA GLY A 330 -1.29 12.60 -7.79
C GLY A 330 -1.56 11.48 -6.79
N ASP A 331 -2.83 11.09 -6.62
CA ASP A 331 -3.22 10.06 -5.66
C ASP A 331 -2.57 8.71 -5.98
N ILE A 332 -2.56 8.28 -7.26
CA ILE A 332 -1.92 7.01 -7.67
C ILE A 332 -0.44 6.99 -7.26
N LEU A 333 0.31 8.02 -7.68
CA LEU A 333 1.74 8.08 -7.43
C LEU A 333 2.04 8.24 -5.94
N PHE A 334 1.26 9.06 -5.24
CA PHE A 334 1.44 9.30 -3.81
C PHE A 334 1.12 8.06 -2.98
N ALA A 335 0.03 7.36 -3.27
CA ALA A 335 -0.31 6.10 -2.58
C ALA A 335 0.79 5.05 -2.77
N ILE A 336 1.31 4.91 -3.99
CA ILE A 336 2.46 4.04 -4.29
C ILE A 336 3.73 4.50 -3.56
N ALA A 337 3.99 5.80 -3.37
CA ALA A 337 5.15 6.22 -2.59
C ALA A 337 4.95 5.98 -1.08
N GLN A 338 3.77 6.32 -0.56
CA GLN A 338 3.48 6.38 0.88
C GLN A 338 3.48 5.02 1.57
N HIS A 339 3.13 3.92 0.88
CA HIS A 339 2.99 2.60 1.52
C HIS A 339 4.29 2.09 2.17
N GLU A 340 5.45 2.62 1.80
CA GLU A 340 6.75 2.28 2.39
C GLU A 340 7.30 3.36 3.34
N PHE A 341 6.63 4.50 3.51
CA PHE A 341 7.17 5.55 4.37
C PHE A 341 7.40 5.06 5.80
N ASP A 342 8.60 5.33 6.31
CA ASP A 342 8.98 4.94 7.68
C ASP A 342 8.10 5.60 8.74
N PHE A 343 7.43 6.71 8.40
CA PHE A 343 6.55 7.44 9.31
C PHE A 343 5.32 7.88 8.53
N ALA A 344 4.50 6.92 8.13
CA ALA A 344 3.25 7.18 7.41
C ALA A 344 2.23 7.95 8.28
N HIS A 345 2.31 7.78 9.61
CA HIS A 345 1.41 8.38 10.62
C HIS A 345 -0.07 8.04 10.38
N MET A 346 -0.36 6.77 10.09
CA MET A 346 -1.73 6.32 9.86
C MET A 346 -2.52 6.36 11.17
N GLY A 347 -3.54 7.22 11.23
CA GLY A 347 -4.50 7.27 12.34
C GLY A 347 -5.95 7.12 11.86
N GLN A 348 -6.16 6.94 10.56
CA GLN A 348 -7.45 7.03 9.90
C GLN A 348 -7.53 6.01 8.77
N ILE A 349 -8.74 5.68 8.34
CA ILE A 349 -9.00 4.91 7.12
C ILE A 349 -10.06 5.61 6.28
N GLY A 350 -9.77 5.81 5.00
CA GLY A 350 -10.70 6.45 4.07
C GLY A 350 -10.14 6.71 2.67
N SER A 351 -8.83 6.57 2.49
CA SER A 351 -8.16 6.67 1.20
C SER A 351 -7.69 5.30 0.70
N LEU A 352 -7.37 5.22 -0.60
CA LEU A 352 -6.77 4.02 -1.19
C LEU A 352 -5.31 3.80 -0.75
N ALA A 353 -4.61 4.85 -0.32
CA ALA A 353 -3.25 4.74 0.23
C ALA A 353 -3.25 3.93 1.54
N ASP A 354 -4.22 4.19 2.43
CA ASP A 354 -4.38 3.44 3.68
C ASP A 354 -4.67 1.96 3.40
N LEU A 355 -5.51 1.70 2.39
CA LEU A 355 -5.85 0.35 1.97
C LEU A 355 -4.65 -0.39 1.39
N LEU A 356 -3.80 0.28 0.60
CA LEU A 356 -2.62 -0.32 0.00
C LEU A 356 -1.69 -0.90 1.06
N PHE A 357 -1.43 -0.12 2.12
CA PHE A 357 -0.63 -0.58 3.25
C PHE A 357 -1.27 -1.81 3.92
N ILE A 358 -2.56 -1.77 4.24
CA ILE A 358 -3.25 -2.90 4.89
C ILE A 358 -3.20 -4.15 4.00
N ALA A 359 -3.44 -4.00 2.70
CA ALA A 359 -3.47 -5.11 1.76
C ALA A 359 -2.09 -5.75 1.58
N ASP A 360 -1.03 -4.95 1.45
CA ASP A 360 0.37 -5.43 1.43
C ASP A 360 0.76 -6.15 2.73
N GLU A 361 0.40 -5.60 3.89
CA GLU A 361 0.72 -6.22 5.19
C GLU A 361 -0.03 -7.53 5.48
N LEU A 362 -1.21 -7.72 4.86
CA LEU A 362 -2.00 -8.95 4.94
C LEU A 362 -1.54 -10.04 3.96
N GLU A 363 -0.75 -9.68 2.95
CA GLU A 363 -0.20 -10.64 1.98
C GLU A 363 0.98 -11.42 2.61
N GLU A 364 0.61 -12.45 3.38
CA GLU A 364 1.54 -13.45 3.96
C GLU A 364 1.18 -14.88 3.54
N PHE A 365 -0.03 -15.08 3.01
CA PHE A 365 -0.60 -16.37 2.64
C PHE A 365 -0.26 -16.80 1.20
N SER A 366 0.45 -15.97 0.44
CA SER A 366 0.92 -16.31 -0.91
C SER A 366 2.39 -15.94 -1.12
N ARG A 367 3.16 -15.86 -0.02
CA ARG A 367 4.62 -15.68 -0.06
C ARG A 367 5.32 -16.95 -0.51
N PHE A 368 5.23 -17.21 -1.81
CA PHE A 368 5.93 -18.30 -2.48
C PHE A 368 7.37 -17.88 -2.73
N GLY A 369 8.27 -18.21 -1.80
CA GLY A 369 9.69 -17.84 -1.87
C GLY A 369 10.55 -18.99 -2.38
N ARG A 370 11.52 -18.71 -3.26
CA ARG A 370 12.49 -19.70 -3.74
C ARG A 370 13.65 -19.86 -2.74
N GLN A 371 13.79 -21.04 -2.14
CA GLN A 371 14.96 -21.35 -1.31
C GLN A 371 16.23 -21.50 -2.18
N MET A 372 17.24 -20.69 -1.87
CA MET A 372 18.55 -20.59 -2.57
C MET A 372 19.18 -21.94 -2.94
N LEU A 373 19.25 -22.89 -2.00
CA LEU A 373 19.98 -24.15 -2.18
C LEU A 373 19.16 -25.25 -2.85
N THR A 374 17.83 -25.17 -2.79
CA THR A 374 16.94 -26.26 -3.22
C THR A 374 16.11 -25.90 -4.45
N ARG A 375 16.05 -24.62 -4.83
CA ARG A 375 15.10 -24.08 -5.84
C ARG A 375 13.65 -24.46 -5.56
N LYS A 376 13.32 -24.79 -4.30
CA LYS A 376 11.97 -25.13 -3.88
C LYS A 376 11.24 -23.87 -3.46
N TYR A 377 9.98 -23.77 -3.87
CA TYR A 377 9.06 -22.79 -3.32
C TYR A 377 8.64 -23.25 -1.92
N SER A 378 8.68 -22.36 -0.93
CA SER A 378 8.02 -22.58 0.35
C SER A 378 6.58 -22.08 0.26
N ASP A 379 5.66 -22.82 0.87
CA ASP A 379 4.26 -22.39 1.05
C ASP A 379 4.18 -21.16 1.97
N THR A 380 2.94 -20.82 2.30
CA THR A 380 2.51 -19.68 3.10
C THR A 380 3.34 -19.49 4.37
N THR A 381 3.63 -18.23 4.72
CA THR A 381 4.25 -17.93 6.03
C THR A 381 3.19 -17.94 7.12
N ALA A 382 2.03 -17.35 6.82
CA ALA A 382 0.85 -17.40 7.67
C ALA A 382 -0.42 -17.25 6.82
N ASP A 383 -1.49 -17.95 7.18
CA ASP A 383 -2.83 -17.58 6.69
C ASP A 383 -3.26 -16.29 7.38
N THR A 384 -3.89 -15.37 6.66
CA THR A 384 -4.30 -14.09 7.24
C THR A 384 -5.82 -13.93 7.28
N ALA A 385 -6.30 -13.13 8.22
CA ALA A 385 -7.68 -12.73 8.32
C ALA A 385 -7.76 -11.33 8.92
N ILE A 386 -8.72 -10.53 8.46
CA ILE A 386 -8.98 -9.18 8.97
C ILE A 386 -10.44 -9.00 9.37
N LYS A 387 -10.67 -8.14 10.35
CA LYS A 387 -12.01 -7.75 10.81
C LYS A 387 -11.98 -6.29 11.24
N PHE A 388 -13.03 -5.58 10.85
CA PHE A 388 -13.31 -4.21 11.29
C PHE A 388 -14.48 -4.21 12.27
N THR A 389 -14.37 -3.39 13.32
CA THR A 389 -15.45 -3.15 14.27
C THR A 389 -15.68 -1.63 14.39
N PRO A 390 -16.88 -1.10 14.10
CA PRO A 390 -18.08 -1.81 13.64
C PRO A 390 -17.91 -2.41 12.23
N LYS A 391 -18.80 -3.35 11.87
CA LYS A 391 -18.80 -3.95 10.52
C LYS A 391 -19.28 -2.91 9.50
N ASN A 392 -18.56 -2.76 8.38
CA ASN A 392 -18.85 -1.75 7.34
C ASN A 392 -18.98 -0.34 7.93
N PRO A 393 -17.90 0.19 8.55
CA PRO A 393 -17.91 1.53 9.11
C PRO A 393 -18.16 2.59 8.02
N LYS A 394 -18.71 3.72 8.44
CA LYS A 394 -18.95 4.90 7.61
C LYS A 394 -17.93 5.99 7.98
N GLN A 395 -17.71 6.91 7.05
CA GLN A 395 -16.91 8.10 7.34
C GLN A 395 -17.43 8.81 8.59
N GLY A 396 -16.51 9.20 9.49
CA GLY A 396 -16.82 9.75 10.80
C GLY A 396 -16.96 8.72 11.92
N ASP A 397 -17.01 7.41 11.62
CA ASP A 397 -17.05 6.38 12.65
C ASP A 397 -15.66 6.11 13.25
N ASP A 398 -15.64 5.75 14.54
CA ASP A 398 -14.48 5.14 15.18
C ASP A 398 -14.38 3.65 14.78
N VAL A 399 -13.18 3.21 14.42
CA VAL A 399 -12.92 1.85 13.91
C VAL A 399 -11.81 1.16 14.69
N GLU A 400 -12.05 -0.10 15.00
CA GLU A 400 -11.04 -1.05 15.49
C GLU A 400 -10.71 -2.07 14.40
N ILE A 401 -9.41 -2.36 14.23
CA ILE A 401 -8.89 -3.33 13.25
C ILE A 401 -8.29 -4.50 14.01
N ASP A 402 -8.84 -5.70 13.80
CA ASP A 402 -8.27 -6.95 14.29
C ASP A 402 -7.67 -7.73 13.11
N ILE A 403 -6.37 -8.03 13.17
CA ILE A 403 -5.62 -8.83 12.20
C ILE A 403 -5.22 -10.15 12.87
N LEU A 404 -5.44 -11.25 12.17
CA LEU A 404 -5.05 -12.58 12.60
C LEU A 404 -4.06 -13.17 11.59
N TYR A 405 -2.91 -13.61 12.08
CA TYR A 405 -1.93 -14.42 11.37
C TYR A 405 -1.92 -15.83 11.97
N ASP A 406 -2.31 -16.84 11.20
CA ASP A 406 -2.19 -18.25 11.57
C ASP A 406 -0.91 -18.80 10.93
N TYR A 407 0.17 -18.81 11.71
CA TYR A 407 1.54 -19.03 11.26
C TYR A 407 1.85 -20.50 11.01
N ASP A 408 2.62 -20.77 9.96
CA ASP A 408 2.95 -22.12 9.53
C ASP A 408 3.66 -22.92 10.63
N THR A 409 3.06 -24.04 11.01
CA THR A 409 3.57 -24.98 12.03
C THR A 409 4.81 -25.74 11.60
N SER A 410 5.16 -25.74 10.29
CA SER A 410 6.38 -26.39 9.79
C SER A 410 7.66 -25.60 10.09
N ARG A 411 7.53 -24.31 10.43
CA ARG A 411 8.64 -23.39 10.71
C ARG A 411 9.07 -23.40 12.17
N SER A 412 10.30 -22.96 12.45
CA SER A 412 10.84 -23.00 13.80
C SER A 412 10.15 -22.01 14.73
N LEU A 413 10.16 -22.31 16.03
CA LEU A 413 9.60 -21.42 17.05
C LEU A 413 10.35 -20.06 17.12
N ASN A 414 11.65 -20.05 16.81
CA ASN A 414 12.43 -18.81 16.72
C ASN A 414 11.95 -17.93 15.56
N ASP A 415 11.65 -18.53 14.40
CA ASP A 415 11.11 -17.80 13.25
C ASP A 415 9.70 -17.25 13.54
N TYR A 416 8.92 -17.96 14.35
CA TYR A 416 7.61 -17.49 14.83
C TYR A 416 7.72 -16.25 15.71
N PHE A 417 8.67 -16.22 16.67
CA PHE A 417 8.88 -15.04 17.51
C PHE A 417 9.47 -13.86 16.73
N ASP A 418 10.38 -14.13 15.78
CA ASP A 418 10.88 -13.10 14.87
C ASP A 418 9.77 -12.52 13.99
N PHE A 419 8.89 -13.38 13.45
CA PHE A 419 7.72 -12.95 12.69
C PHE A 419 6.79 -12.07 13.52
N PHE A 420 6.48 -12.48 14.76
CA PHE A 420 5.68 -11.68 15.69
C PHE A 420 6.28 -10.30 15.92
N TRP A 421 7.59 -10.24 16.22
CA TRP A 421 8.30 -8.97 16.43
C TRP A 421 8.29 -8.09 15.18
N ARG A 422 8.62 -8.63 14.00
CA ARG A 422 8.65 -7.85 12.74
C ARG A 422 7.31 -7.22 12.43
N LYS A 423 6.22 -7.98 12.60
CA LYS A 423 4.86 -7.48 12.38
C LYS A 423 4.46 -6.43 13.42
N ALA A 424 4.80 -6.64 14.69
CA ALA A 424 4.54 -5.65 15.74
C ALA A 424 5.31 -4.34 15.50
N GLN A 425 6.59 -4.43 15.14
CA GLN A 425 7.42 -3.28 14.82
C GLN A 425 6.82 -2.51 13.63
N ARG A 426 6.46 -3.21 12.55
CA ARG A 426 5.88 -2.58 11.36
C ARG A 426 4.59 -1.81 11.68
N LEU A 427 3.69 -2.38 12.50
CA LEU A 427 2.49 -1.67 12.93
C LEU A 427 2.81 -0.46 13.83
N CYS A 428 3.79 -0.58 14.72
CA CYS A 428 4.26 0.53 15.58
C CYS A 428 4.80 1.71 14.75
N THR A 429 5.57 1.40 13.71
CA THR A 429 6.20 2.38 12.82
C THR A 429 5.18 3.14 11.97
N VAL A 430 4.10 2.46 11.55
CA VAL A 430 3.11 3.04 10.64
C VAL A 430 1.96 3.75 11.35
N TYR A 431 1.44 3.18 12.45
CA TYR A 431 0.25 3.71 13.10
C TYR A 431 0.57 4.80 14.13
N SER A 432 -0.18 5.90 14.07
CA SER A 432 -0.14 7.01 15.04
C SER A 432 -1.58 7.41 15.39
N LEU A 433 -2.19 6.72 16.36
CA LEU A 433 -3.63 6.80 16.64
C LEU A 433 -4.05 8.03 17.46
N ASP A 434 -3.11 8.80 17.98
CA ASP A 434 -3.37 9.99 18.81
C ASP A 434 -3.62 11.27 18.01
N LEU A 435 -3.49 11.20 16.68
CA LEU A 435 -3.77 12.33 15.80
C LEU A 435 -5.27 12.62 15.76
N ASP A 436 -5.62 13.92 15.72
CA ASP A 436 -6.99 14.35 15.55
C ASP A 436 -7.54 13.84 14.21
N SER A 437 -8.76 13.31 14.25
CA SER A 437 -9.44 12.74 13.09
C SER A 437 -10.43 13.73 12.49
N SER A 438 -10.36 13.90 11.17
CA SER A 438 -11.37 14.64 10.42
C SER A 438 -12.65 13.80 10.29
N GLU A 439 -13.83 14.42 10.34
CA GLU A 439 -15.12 13.76 10.11
C GLU A 439 -15.22 13.11 8.72
N LYS A 440 -14.34 13.49 7.78
CA LYS A 440 -14.28 12.87 6.45
C LYS A 440 -13.76 11.45 6.51
N TYR A 441 -12.99 11.04 7.51
CA TYR A 441 -12.36 9.72 7.57
C TYR A 441 -12.92 8.90 8.73
N CYS A 442 -12.72 7.58 8.70
CA CYS A 442 -12.98 6.77 9.88
C CYS A 442 -11.75 6.81 10.79
N ALA A 443 -11.92 7.18 12.05
CA ALA A 443 -10.82 7.30 13.00
C ALA A 443 -10.42 5.92 13.52
N ILE A 444 -9.14 5.56 13.45
CA ILE A 444 -8.67 4.28 13.97
C ILE A 444 -8.40 4.42 15.47
N THR A 445 -9.15 3.70 16.29
CA THR A 445 -9.04 3.76 17.76
C THR A 445 -8.26 2.59 18.34
N ARG A 446 -8.17 1.48 17.60
CA ARG A 446 -7.42 0.28 18.00
C ARG A 446 -6.94 -0.50 16.79
N VAL A 447 -5.68 -0.94 16.84
CA VAL A 447 -5.13 -1.95 15.92
C VAL A 447 -4.58 -3.09 16.75
N LYS A 448 -5.09 -4.30 16.53
CA LYS A 448 -4.62 -5.51 17.22
C LYS A 448 -4.21 -6.56 16.20
N MET A 449 -2.96 -7.02 16.30
CA MET A 449 -2.52 -8.22 15.60
C MET A 449 -2.45 -9.40 16.57
N THR A 450 -2.88 -10.57 16.11
CA THR A 450 -2.74 -11.84 16.83
C THR A 450 -2.00 -12.83 15.94
N VAL A 451 -0.96 -13.47 16.46
CA VAL A 451 -0.20 -14.50 15.74
C VAL A 451 -0.38 -15.84 16.46
N LYS A 452 -0.90 -16.83 15.74
CA LYS A 452 -1.17 -18.18 16.25
C LYS A 452 -0.20 -19.17 15.63
N GLN A 453 0.29 -20.13 16.42
CA GLN A 453 1.01 -21.31 15.94
C GLN A 453 0.75 -22.45 16.92
N ASN A 454 0.12 -23.54 16.48
CA ASN A 454 -0.27 -24.67 17.33
C ASN A 454 -1.14 -24.22 18.55
N ARG A 455 -0.60 -24.33 19.77
CA ARG A 455 -1.23 -23.87 21.03
C ARG A 455 -0.77 -22.49 21.48
N ASN A 456 0.19 -21.90 20.76
CA ASN A 456 0.71 -20.58 21.04
C ASN A 456 -0.16 -19.53 20.35
N GLU A 457 -0.55 -18.52 21.10
CA GLU A 457 -1.32 -17.38 20.65
C GLU A 457 -0.78 -16.16 21.40
N PHE A 458 -0.18 -15.24 20.67
CA PHE A 458 0.36 -13.99 21.19
C PHE A 458 -0.25 -12.83 20.41
N TYR A 459 -0.38 -11.68 21.06
CA TYR A 459 -0.97 -10.52 20.42
C TYR A 459 -0.20 -9.25 20.76
N PHE A 460 -0.27 -8.28 19.86
CA PHE A 460 0.21 -6.92 20.02
C PHE A 460 -0.93 -5.95 19.69
N GLU A 461 -1.14 -4.95 20.53
CA GLU A 461 -2.26 -4.02 20.45
C GLU A 461 -1.82 -2.57 20.68
N ILE A 462 -2.16 -1.71 19.73
CA ILE A 462 -2.04 -0.25 19.82
C ILE A 462 -3.45 0.33 20.01
N ARG A 463 -3.62 1.26 20.95
CA ARG A 463 -4.88 1.97 21.22
C ARG A 463 -4.69 3.48 21.24
N LYS A 464 -5.73 4.21 20.86
CA LYS A 464 -5.80 5.67 21.00
C LYS A 464 -5.78 6.11 22.48
N GLY A 465 -5.02 7.16 22.76
CA GLY A 465 -4.73 7.71 24.08
C GLY A 465 -3.38 7.25 24.62
N ASP A 466 -3.06 7.65 25.86
CA ASP A 466 -1.74 7.47 26.48
C ASP A 466 -1.04 6.13 26.21
N GLU A 467 0.29 6.17 25.99
CA GLU A 467 1.14 4.98 25.72
C GLU A 467 0.84 3.79 26.63
N ASN A 468 0.45 4.04 27.88
CA ASN A 468 0.14 3.02 28.88
C ASN A 468 -1.10 2.15 28.54
N LYS A 469 -1.85 2.47 27.48
CA LYS A 469 -2.98 1.67 26.99
C LYS A 469 -2.57 0.58 26.01
N ASN A 470 -1.38 0.64 25.45
CA ASN A 470 -0.87 -0.37 24.53
C ASN A 470 -0.54 -1.64 25.30
N LYS A 471 -0.87 -2.79 24.70
CA LYS A 471 -0.81 -4.09 25.38
C LYS A 471 -0.26 -5.16 24.46
N GLY A 472 0.42 -6.14 25.05
CA GLY A 472 0.79 -7.35 24.35
C GLY A 472 0.69 -8.56 25.26
N TYR A 473 0.14 -9.66 24.75
CA TYR A 473 0.28 -10.95 25.39
C TYR A 473 1.51 -11.63 24.82
N LEU A 474 2.54 -11.78 25.65
CA LEU A 474 3.89 -12.14 25.23
C LEU A 474 4.31 -13.52 25.78
N PRO A 475 5.22 -14.22 25.10
CA PRO A 475 5.81 -15.46 25.60
C PRO A 475 6.63 -15.23 26.87
N GLY A 476 6.89 -16.31 27.61
CA GLY A 476 7.90 -16.29 28.66
C GLY A 476 9.29 -16.07 28.05
N THR A 477 10.13 -15.30 28.73
CA THR A 477 11.49 -14.99 28.26
C THR A 477 12.45 -14.91 29.44
N GLN A 478 13.73 -15.08 29.16
CA GLN A 478 14.80 -14.89 30.14
C GLN A 478 15.88 -13.97 29.57
N ILE A 479 16.02 -12.79 30.16
CA ILE A 479 16.97 -11.75 29.73
C ILE A 479 17.95 -11.53 30.89
N GLY A 480 19.19 -11.99 30.72
CA GLY A 480 20.18 -12.00 31.80
C GLY A 480 19.72 -12.86 32.98
N GLU A 481 19.68 -12.24 34.17
CA GLU A 481 19.21 -12.88 35.40
C GLU A 481 17.69 -12.79 35.60
N ASN A 482 17.00 -11.97 34.78
CA ASN A 482 15.57 -11.73 34.91
C ASN A 482 14.78 -12.77 34.12
N LYS A 483 13.84 -13.45 34.80
CA LYS A 483 12.89 -14.37 34.17
C LYS A 483 11.49 -13.74 34.17
N TYR A 484 10.87 -13.71 33.01
CA TYR A 484 9.53 -13.18 32.81
C TYR A 484 8.58 -14.29 32.35
N GLU A 485 7.38 -14.32 32.91
CA GLU A 485 6.37 -15.34 32.61
C GLU A 485 5.54 -14.97 31.39
N LYS A 486 4.87 -15.96 30.81
CA LYS A 486 3.89 -15.73 29.74
C LYS A 486 2.69 -14.98 30.32
N ASN A 487 2.49 -13.72 29.93
CA ASN A 487 1.41 -12.88 30.45
C ASN A 487 1.10 -11.70 29.52
N GLU A 488 0.07 -10.93 29.85
CA GLU A 488 -0.20 -9.62 29.29
C GLU A 488 0.70 -8.56 29.94
N TYR A 489 1.37 -7.78 29.10
CA TYR A 489 2.27 -6.69 29.48
C TYR A 489 1.81 -5.37 28.85
N ILE A 490 2.07 -4.27 29.56
CA ILE A 490 1.92 -2.92 29.01
C ILE A 490 3.13 -2.63 28.12
N LEU A 491 2.88 -2.00 26.98
CA LEU A 491 3.90 -1.65 26.01
C LEU A 491 4.02 -0.14 25.87
N SER A 492 5.24 0.39 25.73
CA SER A 492 5.47 1.73 25.19
C SER A 492 5.88 1.57 23.73
N CYS A 493 5.16 2.23 22.83
CA CYS A 493 5.40 2.20 21.40
C CYS A 493 5.90 3.59 20.99
N ARG A 494 7.17 3.70 20.62
CA ARG A 494 7.80 4.96 20.23
C ARG A 494 8.49 4.75 18.89
N ASP A 495 7.91 5.30 17.83
CA ASP A 495 8.42 5.21 16.46
C ASP A 495 8.66 3.74 16.01
N ASP A 496 9.90 3.26 16.04
CA ASP A 496 10.31 1.91 15.66
C ASP A 496 10.70 1.02 16.86
N GLN A 497 10.62 1.55 18.08
CA GLN A 497 10.97 0.86 19.31
C GLN A 497 9.74 0.49 20.13
N ILE A 498 9.68 -0.77 20.55
CA ILE A 498 8.63 -1.29 21.42
C ILE A 498 9.26 -1.76 22.72
N ASP A 499 8.93 -1.06 23.81
CA ASP A 499 9.40 -1.38 25.15
C ASP A 499 8.32 -2.11 25.95
N VAL A 500 8.66 -3.26 26.51
CA VAL A 500 7.83 -4.03 27.43
C VAL A 500 8.04 -3.52 28.84
N HIS A 501 6.97 -3.08 29.51
CA HIS A 501 7.05 -2.64 30.91
C HIS A 501 7.03 -3.85 31.84
N THR A 502 8.07 -3.99 32.65
CA THR A 502 8.24 -5.09 33.60
C THR A 502 8.41 -4.55 35.02
N LYS A 503 8.45 -5.46 36.00
CA LYS A 503 8.79 -5.12 37.39
C LYS A 503 10.21 -4.58 37.55
N ASN A 504 11.11 -4.89 36.62
CA ASN A 504 12.54 -4.56 36.67
C ASN A 504 12.92 -3.38 35.77
N GLY A 505 11.93 -2.73 35.11
CA GLY A 505 12.16 -1.65 34.16
C GLY A 505 11.56 -1.94 32.79
N LYS A 506 12.08 -1.28 31.76
CA LYS A 506 11.67 -1.46 30.35
C LYS A 506 12.64 -2.41 29.65
N GLU A 507 12.09 -3.37 28.89
CA GLU A 507 12.86 -4.32 28.09
C GLU A 507 12.46 -4.18 26.62
N ASP A 508 13.42 -4.23 25.69
CA ASP A 508 13.14 -4.12 24.27
C ASP A 508 12.45 -5.40 23.73
N LEU A 509 11.34 -5.26 23.00
CA LEU A 509 10.56 -6.39 22.48
C LEU A 509 11.37 -7.29 21.53
N LYS A 510 12.32 -6.73 20.77
CA LYS A 510 13.20 -7.52 19.89
C LYS A 510 14.06 -8.47 20.72
N ILE A 511 14.63 -7.96 21.82
CA ILE A 511 15.41 -8.77 22.77
C ILE A 511 14.50 -9.81 23.43
N TRP A 512 13.29 -9.41 23.82
CA TRP A 512 12.29 -10.31 24.39
C TRP A 512 12.01 -11.51 23.49
N CYS A 513 11.67 -11.27 22.23
CA CYS A 513 11.36 -12.29 21.23
C CYS A 513 12.58 -13.17 20.91
N LYS A 514 13.79 -12.62 20.91
CA LYS A 514 15.03 -13.38 20.68
C LYS A 514 15.31 -14.41 21.77
N HIS A 515 14.93 -14.13 23.01
CA HIS A 515 15.13 -15.00 24.17
C HIS A 515 13.87 -15.74 24.64
N ALA A 516 12.79 -15.62 23.86
CA ALA A 516 11.52 -16.23 24.15
C ALA A 516 11.61 -17.77 24.07
N HIS A 517 10.88 -18.43 24.95
CA HIS A 517 10.80 -19.89 24.99
C HIS A 517 9.34 -20.33 25.19
N GLU A 518 9.04 -21.56 24.74
CA GLU A 518 7.83 -22.24 25.16
C GLU A 518 7.94 -22.56 26.66
N ASN A 519 6.91 -22.17 27.43
CA ASN A 519 6.69 -22.62 28.79
C ASN A 519 5.67 -23.75 28.79
#